data_AF-A0A942WN42-F1
#
_entry.id   AF-A0A942WN42-F1
#
_cell.length_a   1.000
_cell.length_b   1.000
_cell.length_c   1.000
_cell.angle_alpha   90.00
_cell.angle_beta   90.00
_cell.angle_gamma   90.00
#
_symmetry.space_group_name_H-M   'P 1'
#
loop_
_entity.id
_entity.type
_entity.pdbx_description
1 polymer ?
#
loop_
_entity_poly.entity_id
_entity_poly.type
_entity_poly.pdbx_seq_one_letter_code
_entity_poly.pdbx_strand_id
1 'polypeptide(L)'
;MSRKLSELKDEDMLIVNGYDVVSKEDFLNDLEFYKNKAERVYTTTQYKANVNAEYMLEDALEREYNNMYEGWLENIEQDVTEEDIKELQNIVDRILARNESTNICYIEDEKVIVDIK
;
A
#
# COMPACT_ATOMS: atom_id res chain seq x y z
N MET A 1 15.39 -7.39 -12.46
CA MET A 1 15.64 -7.67 -13.89
C MET A 1 14.89 -6.63 -14.70
N SER A 2 14.92 -6.65 -16.03
CA SER A 2 14.15 -5.71 -16.87
C SER A 2 13.25 -6.47 -17.82
N ARG A 3 12.00 -6.03 -17.95
CA ARG A 3 10.95 -6.70 -18.74
C ARG A 3 10.57 -5.85 -19.94
N LYS A 4 10.20 -6.48 -21.06
CA LYS A 4 9.78 -5.70 -22.24
C LYS A 4 8.30 -5.34 -22.14
N LEU A 5 7.92 -4.15 -22.62
CA LEU A 5 6.52 -3.71 -22.64
C LEU A 5 5.66 -4.65 -23.50
N SER A 6 6.22 -5.19 -24.58
CA SER A 6 5.56 -6.18 -25.44
C SER A 6 5.24 -7.53 -24.76
N GLU A 7 5.89 -7.84 -23.63
CA GLU A 7 5.68 -9.09 -22.86
C GLU A 7 4.61 -8.94 -21.76
N LEU A 8 4.09 -7.74 -21.55
CA LEU A 8 3.06 -7.43 -20.58
C LEU A 8 1.66 -7.59 -21.18
N LYS A 9 0.68 -7.89 -20.34
CA LYS A 9 -0.73 -7.90 -20.73
C LYS A 9 -1.33 -6.51 -20.65
N ASP A 10 -2.42 -6.30 -21.35
CA ASP A 10 -3.05 -4.98 -21.48
C ASP A 10 -3.61 -4.47 -20.14
N GLU A 11 -4.06 -5.39 -19.29
CA GLU A 11 -4.50 -5.13 -17.91
C GLU A 11 -3.37 -4.98 -16.89
N ASP A 12 -2.10 -5.24 -17.26
CA ASP A 12 -0.98 -5.10 -16.32
C ASP A 12 -0.81 -3.61 -15.94
N MET A 13 -0.73 -3.34 -14.64
CA MET A 13 -0.53 -1.99 -14.13
C MET A 13 0.94 -1.60 -14.18
N LEU A 14 1.19 -0.33 -14.50
CA LEU A 14 2.49 0.29 -14.63
C LEU A 14 2.59 1.50 -13.71
N ILE A 15 3.75 1.70 -13.10
CA ILE A 15 4.12 2.98 -12.49
C ILE A 15 5.00 3.74 -13.48
N VAL A 16 4.59 4.95 -13.81
CA VAL A 16 5.34 5.89 -14.65
C VAL A 16 5.82 7.05 -13.79
N ASN A 17 7.12 7.33 -13.83
CA ASN A 17 7.78 8.39 -13.05
C ASN A 17 7.59 8.32 -11.52
N GLY A 18 7.20 7.17 -10.98
CA GLY A 18 7.08 6.95 -9.54
C GLY A 18 5.76 7.41 -8.91
N TYR A 19 4.77 7.85 -9.70
CA TYR A 19 3.47 8.29 -9.15
C TYR A 19 2.27 8.09 -10.08
N ASP A 20 2.46 8.05 -11.40
CA ASP A 20 1.36 7.80 -12.34
C ASP A 20 1.12 6.29 -12.43
N VAL A 21 -0.03 5.81 -11.95
CA VAL A 21 -0.43 4.38 -12.04
C VAL A 21 -1.45 4.22 -13.15
N VAL A 22 -1.08 3.49 -14.20
CA VAL A 22 -1.92 3.30 -15.41
C VAL A 22 -1.86 1.85 -15.89
N SER A 23 -2.88 1.38 -16.59
CA SER A 23 -2.80 0.10 -17.29
C SER A 23 -1.82 0.19 -18.47
N LYS A 24 -1.29 -0.94 -18.94
CA LYS A 24 -0.50 -0.99 -20.16
C LYS A 24 -1.31 -0.46 -21.35
N GLU A 25 -2.59 -0.82 -21.46
CA GLU A 25 -3.47 -0.33 -22.52
C GLU A 25 -3.55 1.21 -22.53
N ASP A 26 -3.83 1.82 -21.38
CA ASP A 26 -3.92 3.28 -21.25
C ASP A 26 -2.58 3.95 -21.54
N PHE A 27 -1.48 3.35 -21.07
CA PHE A 27 -0.13 3.83 -21.36
C PHE A 27 0.17 3.85 -22.87
N LEU A 28 -0.29 2.83 -23.61
CA LEU A 28 -0.12 2.77 -25.07
C LEU A 28 -1.01 3.79 -25.79
N ASN A 29 -2.24 4.00 -25.31
CA ASN A 29 -3.16 4.99 -25.87
C ASN A 29 -2.63 6.42 -25.72
N ASP A 30 -1.94 6.71 -24.60
CA ASP A 30 -1.37 8.03 -24.29
C ASP A 30 0.16 8.08 -24.45
N LEU A 31 0.74 7.21 -25.28
CA LEU A 31 2.20 7.09 -25.41
C LEU A 31 2.89 8.43 -25.74
N GLU A 32 2.25 9.31 -26.52
CA GLU A 32 2.80 10.64 -26.84
C GLU A 32 2.95 11.53 -25.61
N PHE A 33 1.99 11.48 -24.68
CA PHE A 33 2.07 12.19 -23.40
C PHE A 33 3.22 11.64 -22.54
N TYR A 34 3.47 10.33 -22.62
CA TYR A 34 4.52 9.66 -21.88
C TYR A 34 5.87 9.59 -22.58
N LYS A 35 6.04 10.02 -23.84
CA LYS A 35 7.32 9.93 -24.59
C LYS A 35 8.52 10.51 -23.83
N ASN A 36 8.34 11.63 -23.12
CA ASN A 36 9.38 12.27 -22.32
C ASN A 36 9.50 11.70 -20.89
N LYS A 37 8.62 10.77 -20.52
CA LYS A 37 8.46 10.15 -19.20
C LYS A 37 8.71 8.62 -19.22
N ALA A 38 8.86 8.05 -20.42
CA ALA A 38 8.97 6.62 -20.67
C ALA A 38 10.28 5.98 -20.18
N GLU A 39 11.24 6.76 -19.66
CA GLU A 39 12.51 6.23 -19.14
C GLU A 39 12.39 5.60 -17.74
N ARG A 40 11.28 5.90 -17.03
CA ARG A 40 10.98 5.44 -15.66
C ARG A 40 9.63 4.75 -15.61
N VAL A 41 9.49 3.68 -16.40
CA VAL A 41 8.32 2.81 -16.39
C VAL A 41 8.69 1.52 -15.66
N TYR A 42 7.83 1.09 -14.74
CA TYR A 42 8.04 -0.12 -13.93
C TYR A 42 6.76 -0.95 -13.89
N THR A 43 6.90 -2.27 -13.85
CA THR A 43 5.81 -3.15 -13.43
C THR A 43 5.48 -2.87 -11.97
N THR A 44 4.29 -3.29 -11.55
CA THR A 44 3.84 -3.05 -10.20
C THR A 44 3.62 -4.34 -9.43
N THR A 45 3.94 -4.32 -8.14
CA THR A 45 3.35 -5.24 -7.17
C THR A 45 2.26 -4.50 -6.40
N GLN A 46 1.08 -5.12 -6.29
CA GLN A 46 0.02 -4.59 -5.43
C GLN A 46 0.36 -4.83 -3.97
N TYR A 47 0.30 -3.77 -3.17
CA TYR A 47 0.34 -3.85 -1.73
C TYR A 47 -1.03 -3.47 -1.17
N LYS A 48 -1.59 -4.34 -0.33
CA LYS A 48 -2.82 -4.05 0.42
C LYS A 48 -2.41 -3.53 1.79
N ALA A 49 -2.98 -2.41 2.25
CA ALA A 49 -2.66 -1.92 3.57
C ALA A 49 -3.06 -2.98 4.62
N ASN A 50 -2.13 -3.22 5.53
CA ASN A 50 -2.24 -4.22 6.57
C ASN A 50 -2.03 -3.53 7.92
N VAL A 51 -3.13 -3.05 8.50
CA VAL A 51 -3.12 -2.35 9.78
C VAL A 51 -3.32 -3.38 10.88
N ASN A 52 -2.37 -3.42 11.83
CA ASN A 52 -2.45 -4.25 13.02
C ASN A 52 -3.07 -3.41 14.17
N ALA A 53 -4.22 -3.87 14.68
CA ALA A 53 -4.95 -3.18 15.74
C ALA A 53 -4.23 -3.19 17.11
N GLU A 54 -3.46 -4.23 17.40
CA GLU A 54 -2.65 -4.34 18.63
C GLU A 54 -1.56 -3.26 18.64
N TYR A 55 -0.75 -3.18 17.58
CA TYR A 55 0.26 -2.13 17.44
C TYR A 55 -0.35 -0.72 17.42
N MET A 56 -1.53 -0.56 16.83
CA MET A 56 -2.24 0.72 16.86
C MET A 56 -2.66 1.12 18.28
N LEU A 57 -3.07 0.15 19.10
CA LEU A 57 -3.46 0.38 20.49
C LEU A 57 -2.24 0.65 21.37
N GLU A 58 -1.18 -0.15 21.24
CA GLU A 58 0.11 0.04 21.91
C GLU A 58 0.66 1.45 21.64
N ASP A 59 0.77 1.85 20.36
CA ASP A 59 1.20 3.19 19.95
C ASP A 59 0.36 4.31 20.60
N ALA A 60 -0.95 4.08 20.77
CA ALA A 60 -1.85 5.06 21.37
C ALA A 60 -1.64 5.18 22.88
N LEU A 61 -1.43 4.06 23.58
CA LEU A 61 -1.15 4.03 25.02
C LEU A 61 0.23 4.61 25.33
N GLU A 62 1.26 4.26 24.56
CA GLU A 62 2.62 4.79 24.72
C GLU A 62 2.68 6.32 24.62
N ARG A 63 1.87 6.92 23.74
CA ARG A 63 1.79 8.38 23.57
C ARG A 63 1.30 9.10 24.82
N GLU A 64 0.48 8.44 25.64
CA GLU A 64 -0.01 9.00 26.91
C GLU A 64 0.97 8.80 28.05
N TYR A 65 1.94 7.88 27.93
CA TYR A 65 2.82 7.47 29.04
C TYR A 65 3.48 8.64 29.79
N ASN A 66 3.97 9.65 29.07
CA ASN A 66 4.63 10.81 29.69
C ASN A 66 3.71 11.66 30.59
N ASN A 67 2.39 11.51 30.46
CA ASN A 67 1.40 12.21 31.26
C ASN A 67 0.90 11.38 32.46
N MET A 68 1.29 10.11 32.53
CA MET A 68 0.74 9.14 33.47
C MET A 68 1.73 8.77 34.57
N TYR A 69 1.22 8.14 35.63
CA TYR A 69 2.05 7.69 36.75
C TYR A 69 2.84 6.42 36.37
N GLU A 70 3.93 6.18 37.10
CA GLU A 70 4.77 5.00 36.91
C GLU A 70 3.97 3.69 37.05
N GLY A 71 4.13 2.77 36.10
CA GLY A 71 3.39 1.51 36.03
C GLY A 71 1.97 1.65 35.45
N TRP A 72 1.52 2.83 35.04
CA TRP A 72 0.21 2.98 34.38
C TRP A 72 0.10 2.13 33.10
N LEU A 73 1.13 2.16 32.24
CA LEU A 73 1.14 1.42 30.98
C LEU A 73 1.01 -0.10 31.21
N GLU A 74 1.82 -0.63 32.13
CA GLU A 74 1.79 -2.06 32.48
C GLU A 74 0.44 -2.51 33.02
N ASN A 75 -0.25 -1.66 33.80
CA ASN A 75 -1.58 -1.96 34.31
C ASN A 75 -2.63 -1.98 33.19
N ILE A 76 -2.61 -1.00 32.29
CA ILE A 76 -3.61 -0.94 31.21
C ILE A 76 -3.37 -2.06 30.19
N GLU A 77 -2.12 -2.39 29.87
CA GLU A 77 -1.77 -3.52 28.99
C GLU A 77 -2.24 -4.85 29.55
N GLN A 78 -2.20 -5.05 30.88
CA GLN A 78 -2.73 -6.25 31.53
C GLN A 78 -4.26 -6.35 31.47
N ASP A 79 -4.96 -5.23 31.37
CA ASP A 79 -6.41 -5.18 31.23
C ASP A 79 -6.88 -5.42 29.79
N VAL A 80 -6.00 -5.27 28.79
CA VAL A 80 -6.31 -5.55 27.38
C VAL A 80 -6.37 -7.05 27.12
N THR A 81 -7.49 -7.52 26.58
CA THR A 81 -7.67 -8.95 26.26
C THR A 81 -7.53 -9.25 24.77
N GLU A 82 -7.28 -10.52 24.44
CA GLU A 82 -7.30 -10.99 23.04
C GLU A 82 -8.66 -10.74 22.35
N GLU A 83 -9.76 -10.73 23.11
CA GLU A 83 -11.10 -10.44 22.58
C GLU A 83 -11.21 -8.97 22.18
N ASP A 84 -10.70 -8.04 22.99
CA ASP A 84 -10.66 -6.61 22.67
C ASP A 84 -9.85 -6.34 21.39
N ILE A 85 -8.65 -6.93 21.29
CA ILE A 85 -7.81 -6.82 20.09
C ILE A 85 -8.52 -7.35 18.85
N LYS A 86 -9.21 -8.49 18.97
CA LYS A 86 -9.98 -9.08 17.87
C LYS A 86 -11.14 -8.18 17.44
N GLU A 87 -11.86 -7.58 18.38
CA GLU A 87 -12.93 -6.63 18.06
C GLU A 87 -12.40 -5.38 17.35
N LEU A 88 -11.27 -4.83 17.82
CA LEU A 88 -10.60 -3.70 17.17
C LEU A 88 -10.14 -4.07 15.77
N GLN A 89 -9.52 -5.23 15.59
CA GLN A 89 -9.09 -5.71 14.27
C GLN A 89 -10.28 -5.86 13.32
N ASN A 90 -11.41 -6.41 13.77
CA ASN A 90 -12.63 -6.52 12.96
C ASN A 90 -13.15 -5.14 12.49
N ILE A 91 -13.02 -4.11 13.32
CA ILE A 91 -13.40 -2.73 12.96
C ILE A 91 -12.47 -2.21 11.86
N VAL A 92 -11.16 -2.37 12.04
CA VAL A 92 -10.12 -1.97 11.07
C VAL A 92 -10.35 -2.68 9.74
N ASP A 93 -10.47 -4.00 9.74
CA ASP A 93 -10.68 -4.82 8.55
C ASP A 93 -11.94 -4.40 7.80
N ARG A 94 -13.04 -4.14 8.52
CA ARG A 94 -14.29 -3.64 7.93
C ARG A 94 -14.12 -2.26 7.28
N ILE A 95 -13.34 -1.37 7.87
CA ILE A 95 -13.05 -0.05 7.28
C ILE A 95 -12.27 -0.24 5.98
N LEU A 96 -11.22 -1.05 6.02
CA LEU A 96 -10.34 -1.32 4.87
C LEU A 96 -11.07 -2.06 3.73
N ALA A 97 -12.02 -2.94 4.06
CA ALA A 97 -12.84 -3.66 3.09
C ALA A 97 -13.96 -2.82 2.45
N ARG A 98 -14.29 -1.64 3.01
CA ARG A 98 -15.41 -0.81 2.51
C ARG A 98 -15.18 -0.35 1.07
N ASN A 99 -13.93 -0.07 0.70
CA ASN A 99 -13.55 0.20 -0.68
C ASN A 99 -12.15 -0.35 -0.94
N GLU A 100 -12.09 -1.58 -1.46
CA GLU A 100 -10.84 -2.29 -1.69
C GLU A 100 -9.86 -1.50 -2.55
N SER A 101 -10.32 -0.71 -3.53
CA SER A 101 -9.43 0.07 -4.40
C SER A 101 -8.74 1.23 -3.69
N THR A 102 -9.27 1.67 -2.54
CA THR A 102 -8.65 2.74 -1.72
C THR A 102 -7.69 2.20 -0.67
N ASN A 103 -7.70 0.90 -0.43
CA ASN A 103 -6.82 0.22 0.51
C ASN A 103 -5.62 -0.48 -0.17
N ILE A 104 -5.36 -0.15 -1.43
CA ILE A 104 -4.21 -0.67 -2.15
C ILE A 104 -3.30 0.47 -2.60
N CYS A 105 -2.01 0.18 -2.65
CA CYS A 105 -1.07 0.95 -3.44
C CYS A 105 -0.33 0.02 -4.39
N TYR A 106 0.32 0.64 -5.38
CA TYR A 106 1.19 -0.06 -6.31
C TYR A 106 2.62 0.34 -5.97
N ILE A 107 3.51 -0.65 -5.92
CA ILE A 107 4.93 -0.46 -5.63
C ILE A 107 5.72 -0.86 -6.86
N GLU A 108 6.76 -0.09 -7.19
CA GLU A 108 7.67 -0.39 -8.29
C GLU A 108 8.33 -1.76 -8.08
N ASP A 109 8.31 -2.60 -9.11
CA ASP A 109 8.91 -3.94 -9.08
C ASP A 109 10.06 -4.06 -10.10
N GLU A 110 9.76 -4.34 -11.37
CA GLU A 110 10.78 -4.49 -12.41
C GLU A 110 10.73 -3.33 -13.40
N LYS A 111 11.91 -2.87 -13.84
CA LYS A 111 11.98 -1.84 -14.88
C LYS A 111 11.43 -2.38 -16.20
N VAL A 112 10.56 -1.60 -16.83
CA VAL A 112 10.01 -1.89 -18.17
C VAL A 112 10.83 -1.18 -19.25
N ILE A 113 11.19 -1.92 -20.28
CA ILE A 113 11.81 -1.42 -21.50
C ILE A 113 10.70 -1.22 -22.53
N VAL A 114 10.49 0.03 -22.94
CA VAL A 114 9.56 0.37 -24.03
C VAL A 114 10.20 0.01 -25.37
N ASP A 115 9.88 -1.17 -25.90
CA ASP A 115 10.47 -1.77 -27.09
C ASP A 115 9.63 -1.58 -28.36
N ILE A 116 8.62 -0.72 -28.29
CA ILE A 116 7.64 -0.47 -29.34
C ILE A 116 7.99 0.85 -30.04
N LYS A 117 7.98 0.85 -31.37
CA LYS A 117 8.30 2.00 -32.23
C LYS A 117 7.06 2.65 -32.80
#